data_AF-A0A351KFH5-F1
#
_entry.id   AF-A0A351KFH5-F1
#
_cell.length_a   1.000
_cell.length_b   1.000
_cell.length_c   1.000
_cell.angle_alpha   90.00
_cell.angle_beta   90.00
_cell.angle_gamma   90.00
#
_symmetry.space_group_name_H-M   'P 1'
#
loop_
_entity.id
_entity.type
_entity.pdbx_description
1 polymer ?
#
loop_
_entity_poly.entity_id
_entity_poly.type
_entity_poly.pdbx_seq_one_letter_code
_entity_poly.pdbx_strand_id
1 'polypeptide(L)'
;MEKTFNISGMTCTACARAVEKASSRVPGVIEANLNFAVEKLYVKYDEKQTSADDIIKAIEKAGYTAEEDIEKREKVIGIGGMSCAACVKAVERSVKKLDGIYKAEVNLST
;
A
#
# COMPACT_ATOMS: atom_id res chain seq x y z
N MET A 1 -5.54 13.52 0.79
CA MET A 1 -5.57 12.15 0.27
C MET A 1 -6.26 11.22 1.25
N GLU A 2 -6.82 10.12 0.75
CA GLU A 2 -7.36 9.01 1.53
C GLU A 2 -6.55 7.75 1.26
N LYS A 3 -6.14 7.03 2.30
CA LYS A 3 -5.45 5.74 2.20
C LYS A 3 -5.97 4.75 3.23
N THR A 4 -5.81 3.48 2.91
CA THR A 4 -6.19 2.36 3.77
C THR A 4 -4.92 1.64 4.23
N PHE A 5 -4.89 1.21 5.49
CA PHE A 5 -3.79 0.47 6.08
C PHE A 5 -4.33 -0.82 6.71
N ASN A 6 -3.62 -1.92 6.48
CA ASN A 6 -3.82 -3.18 7.18
C ASN A 6 -3.08 -3.13 8.51
N ILE A 7 -3.78 -3.42 9.60
CA ILE A 7 -3.23 -3.34 10.95
C ILE A 7 -3.09 -4.73 11.54
N SER A 8 -1.95 -5.04 12.14
CA SER A 8 -1.69 -6.31 12.82
C SER A 8 -1.33 -6.11 14.29
N GLY A 9 -1.59 -7.13 15.11
CA GLY A 9 -1.28 -7.14 16.55
C GLY A 9 -2.40 -6.60 17.44
N MET A 10 -3.60 -6.33 16.91
CA MET A 10 -4.77 -5.98 17.71
C MET A 10 -5.49 -7.25 18.18
N THR A 11 -5.77 -7.36 19.47
CA THR A 11 -6.48 -8.52 20.05
C THR A 11 -7.80 -8.17 20.74
N CYS A 12 -8.12 -6.87 20.83
CA CYS A 12 -9.30 -6.37 21.51
C CYS A 12 -9.76 -5.03 20.90
N THR A 13 -11.03 -4.68 21.12
CA THR A 13 -11.61 -3.39 20.70
C THR A 13 -10.91 -2.18 21.33
N ALA A 14 -10.29 -2.35 22.50
CA ALA A 14 -9.46 -1.31 23.11
C ALA A 14 -8.17 -1.06 22.30
N CYS A 15 -7.57 -2.11 21.71
CA CYS A 15 -6.40 -1.99 20.84
C CYS A 15 -6.75 -1.22 19.56
N ALA A 16 -7.89 -1.54 18.95
CA ALA A 16 -8.43 -0.81 17.81
C ALA A 16 -8.53 0.71 18.06
N ARG A 17 -9.13 1.09 19.20
CA ARG A 17 -9.23 2.51 19.60
C ARG A 17 -7.87 3.15 19.85
N ALA A 18 -6.89 2.40 20.35
CA ALA A 18 -5.54 2.92 20.55
C ALA A 18 -4.86 3.26 19.21
N VAL A 19 -4.98 2.39 18.20
CA VAL A 19 -4.44 2.61 16.85
C VAL A 19 -5.12 3.80 16.17
N GLU A 20 -6.45 3.87 16.22
CA GLU A 20 -7.21 4.99 15.65
C GLU A 20 -6.79 6.33 16.29
N LYS A 21 -6.65 6.35 17.62
CA LYS A 21 -6.22 7.55 18.36
C LYS A 21 -4.76 7.93 18.10
N ALA A 22 -3.87 6.94 17.90
CA ALA A 22 -2.49 7.20 17.54
C ALA A 22 -2.40 7.85 16.15
N SER A 23 -3.17 7.35 15.20
CA SER A 23 -3.23 7.85 13.82
C SER A 23 -3.82 9.26 13.75
N SER A 24 -4.92 9.52 14.47
CA SER A 24 -5.56 10.84 14.56
C SER A 24 -4.69 11.93 15.20
N ARG A 25 -3.63 11.56 15.92
CA ARG A 25 -2.69 12.51 16.55
C ARG A 25 -1.55 12.92 15.63
N VAL A 26 -1.40 12.27 14.49
CA VAL A 26 -0.37 12.62 13.51
C VAL A 26 -0.72 13.96 12.87
N PRO A 27 0.19 14.95 12.87
CA PRO A 27 -0.05 16.24 12.23
C PRO A 27 -0.43 16.07 10.76
N GLY A 28 -1.48 16.76 10.32
CA GLY A 28 -1.99 16.64 8.94
C GLY A 28 -3.02 15.53 8.73
N VAL A 29 -3.27 14.65 9.71
CA VAL A 29 -4.41 13.73 9.66
C VAL A 29 -5.71 14.50 9.93
N ILE A 30 -6.66 14.38 9.00
CA ILE A 30 -7.98 15.01 9.02
C ILE A 30 -8.99 14.06 9.66
N GLU A 31 -8.90 12.78 9.32
CA GLU A 31 -9.81 11.74 9.81
C GLU A 31 -9.07 10.40 9.86
N ALA A 32 -9.32 9.59 10.90
CA ALA A 32 -8.88 8.21 10.95
C ALA A 32 -10.00 7.35 11.56
N ASN A 33 -10.41 6.30 10.83
CA ASN A 33 -11.48 5.39 11.20
C ASN A 33 -10.98 3.95 11.09
N LEU A 34 -11.01 3.20 12.19
CA LEU A 34 -10.58 1.81 12.21
C LEU A 34 -11.77 0.86 12.20
N ASN A 35 -11.80 -0.04 11.22
CA ASN A 35 -12.73 -1.15 11.17
C ASN A 35 -12.05 -2.42 11.72
N PHE A 36 -12.29 -2.68 13.00
CA PHE A 36 -11.70 -3.84 13.69
C PHE A 36 -12.13 -5.18 13.10
N ALA A 37 -13.33 -5.28 12.52
CA ALA A 37 -13.84 -6.55 11.99
C ALA A 37 -13.07 -7.04 10.76
N VAL A 38 -12.43 -6.13 10.02
CA VAL A 38 -11.63 -6.44 8.83
C VAL A 38 -10.17 -5.99 8.98
N GLU A 39 -9.78 -5.55 10.18
CA GLU A 39 -8.41 -5.12 10.51
C GLU A 39 -7.87 -3.98 9.62
N LYS A 40 -8.78 -3.11 9.13
CA LYS A 40 -8.42 -1.98 8.25
C LYS A 40 -8.58 -0.64 8.94
N LEU A 41 -7.60 0.23 8.75
CA LEU A 41 -7.63 1.63 9.15
C LEU A 41 -7.75 2.51 7.90
N TYR A 42 -8.78 3.34 7.84
CA TYR A 42 -8.98 4.35 6.81
C TYR A 42 -8.49 5.69 7.33
N VAL A 43 -7.56 6.34 6.63
CA VAL A 43 -7.00 7.63 7.04
C VAL A 43 -7.13 8.64 5.92
N LYS A 44 -7.72 9.79 6.23
CA LYS A 44 -7.72 10.98 5.40
C LYS A 44 -6.71 11.98 5.95
N TYR A 45 -5.77 12.41 5.12
CA TYR A 45 -4.70 13.31 5.55
C TYR A 45 -4.25 14.28 4.44
N ASP A 46 -3.58 15.35 4.85
CA ASP A 46 -2.94 16.32 3.97
C ASP A 46 -1.52 15.85 3.62
N GLU A 47 -1.31 15.56 2.34
CA GLU A 47 -0.05 15.04 1.75
C GLU A 47 1.11 16.04 1.86
N LYS A 48 0.79 17.33 2.07
CA LYS A 48 1.80 18.38 2.27
C LYS A 48 2.34 18.40 3.69
N GLN A 49 1.61 17.81 4.64
CA GLN A 49 1.93 17.85 6.07
C GLN A 49 2.34 16.48 6.62
N THR A 50 1.86 15.39 6.02
CA THR A 50 2.11 14.02 6.46
C THR A 50 2.17 13.05 5.29
N SER A 51 2.95 11.98 5.46
CA SER A 51 3.05 10.87 4.50
C SER A 51 2.44 9.59 5.07
N ALA A 52 2.18 8.61 4.20
CA ALA A 52 1.75 7.27 4.63
C ALA A 52 2.75 6.64 5.61
N ASP A 53 4.04 6.85 5.36
CA ASP A 53 5.15 6.37 6.19
C ASP A 53 5.14 6.97 7.61
N ASP A 54 4.78 8.26 7.74
CA ASP A 54 4.65 8.92 9.05
C ASP A 54 3.50 8.34 9.88
N ILE A 55 2.38 8.02 9.22
CA ILE A 55 1.23 7.37 9.84
C ILE A 55 1.61 5.96 10.29
N ILE A 56 2.28 5.17 9.44
CA ILE A 56 2.77 3.83 9.79
C ILE A 56 3.69 3.90 11.02
N LYS A 57 4.69 4.80 11.02
CA LYS A 57 5.59 4.99 12.16
C LYS A 57 4.87 5.37 13.46
N ALA A 58 3.81 6.16 13.38
CA ALA A 58 3.02 6.51 14.55
C ALA A 58 2.28 5.30 15.14
N ILE A 59 1.79 4.41 14.28
CA ILE A 59 1.13 3.16 14.68
C ILE A 59 2.16 2.18 15.27
N GLU A 60 3.35 2.07 14.67
CA GLU A 60 4.46 1.27 15.20
C GLU A 60 4.91 1.74 16.58
N LYS A 61 5.01 3.06 16.80
CA LYS A 61 5.28 3.63 18.13
C LYS A 61 4.20 3.33 19.16
N ALA A 62 2.96 3.10 18.72
CA ALA A 62 1.86 2.66 19.59
C ALA A 62 1.92 1.14 19.88
N GLY A 63 2.84 0.39 19.27
CA GLY A 63 3.07 -1.03 19.50
C GLY A 63 2.34 -1.96 18.53
N TYR A 64 1.90 -1.45 17.37
CA TYR A 64 1.16 -2.22 16.37
C TYR A 64 1.85 -2.14 15.01
N THR A 65 1.64 -3.14 14.17
CA THR A 65 2.20 -3.14 12.80
C THR A 65 1.15 -2.59 11.84
N ALA A 66 1.57 -1.73 10.91
CA ALA A 66 0.70 -1.18 9.88
C ALA A 66 1.38 -1.27 8.50
N GLU A 67 0.64 -1.70 7.50
CA GLU A 67 1.08 -1.74 6.12
C GLU A 67 0.05 -1.05 5.23
N GLU A 68 0.50 -0.28 4.24
CA GLU A 68 -0.42 0.33 3.29
C GLU A 68 -1.15 -0.77 2.49
N ASP A 69 -2.48 -0.70 2.47
CA ASP A 69 -3.34 -1.59 1.68
C ASP A 69 -3.30 -1.14 0.21
N ILE A 70 -2.20 -1.50 -0.45
CA ILE A 70 -2.03 -1.23 -1.88
C ILE A 70 -2.82 -2.31 -2.63
N GLU A 71 -3.91 -1.92 -3.27
CA GLU A 71 -4.64 -2.80 -4.21
C GLU A 71 -3.72 -3.16 -5.39
N LYS A 72 -2.96 -4.24 -5.25
CA LYS A 72 -2.14 -4.79 -6.33
C LYS A 72 -3.07 -5.37 -7.39
N ARG A 73 -3.18 -4.68 -8.51
CA ARG A 73 -3.91 -5.18 -9.69
C ARG A 73 -2.94 -5.91 -10.61
N GLU A 74 -3.14 -7.21 -10.73
CA GLU A 74 -2.47 -8.02 -11.74
C GLU A 74 -3.26 -7.99 -13.05
N LYS A 75 -2.57 -7.68 -14.15
CA LYS A 75 -3.18 -7.66 -15.48
C LYS A 75 -2.25 -8.33 -16.48
N VAL A 76 -2.79 -9.31 -17.21
CA VAL A 76 -2.10 -9.95 -18.32
C VAL A 76 -2.27 -9.08 -19.56
N ILE A 77 -1.15 -8.69 -20.18
CA ILE A 77 -1.12 -7.83 -21.36
C ILE A 77 -0.50 -8.63 -22.51
N GLY A 78 -1.25 -8.80 -23.61
CA GLY A 78 -0.72 -9.39 -24.83
C GLY A 78 0.24 -8.43 -25.53
N ILE A 79 1.45 -8.88 -25.83
CA ILE A 79 2.48 -8.07 -26.49
C ILE A 79 2.69 -8.62 -27.91
N GLY A 80 2.33 -7.83 -28.92
CA GLY A 80 2.57 -8.17 -30.32
C GLY A 80 4.03 -7.95 -30.74
N GLY A 81 4.52 -8.77 -31.67
CA GLY A 81 5.85 -8.60 -32.27
C GLY A 81 7.04 -9.06 -31.40
N MET A 82 6.78 -9.75 -30.28
CA MET A 82 7.83 -10.34 -29.46
C MET A 82 8.30 -11.66 -30.09
N SER A 83 9.39 -11.61 -30.86
CA SER A 83 9.89 -12.77 -31.63
C SER A 83 11.11 -13.47 -31.02
N CYS A 84 11.68 -12.96 -29.91
CA CYS A 84 12.92 -13.51 -29.34
C CYS A 84 13.05 -13.22 -27.85
N ALA A 85 13.83 -14.05 -27.14
CA ALA A 85 14.17 -13.89 -25.72
C ALA A 85 14.86 -12.54 -25.40
N ALA A 86 15.51 -11.90 -26.38
CA ALA A 86 16.05 -10.55 -26.22
C ALA A 86 14.93 -9.50 -26.07
N CYS A 87 13.81 -9.66 -26.78
CA CYS A 87 12.65 -8.78 -26.69
C CYS A 87 11.98 -8.88 -25.32
N VAL A 88 11.91 -10.08 -24.74
CA VAL A 88 11.39 -10.32 -23.38
C VAL A 88 12.11 -9.43 -22.36
N LYS A 89 13.45 -9.51 -22.32
CA LYS A 89 14.27 -8.74 -21.38
C LYS A 89 14.17 -7.23 -21.61
N ALA A 90 14.07 -6.80 -22.86
CA ALA A 90 13.93 -5.38 -23.21
C ALA A 90 12.59 -4.82 -22.74
N VAL A 91 11.50 -5.57 -22.94
CA VAL A 91 10.16 -5.17 -22.48
C VAL A 91 10.09 -5.19 -20.96
N GLU A 92 10.53 -6.26 -20.31
CA GLU A 92 10.47 -6.37 -18.85
C GLU A 92 11.21 -5.22 -18.16
N ARG A 93 12.41 -4.87 -18.62
CA ARG A 93 13.18 -3.75 -18.08
C ARG A 93 12.49 -2.41 -18.27
N SER A 94 11.81 -2.22 -19.40
CA SER A 94 11.09 -0.98 -19.69
C SER A 94 9.86 -0.85 -18.82
N VAL A 95 9.10 -1.95 -18.66
CA VAL A 95 7.88 -1.99 -17.85
C VAL A 95 8.22 -1.81 -16.35
N LYS A 96 9.25 -2.48 -15.82
CA LYS A 96 9.68 -2.31 -14.42
C LYS A 96 10.07 -0.88 -14.03
N LYS A 97 10.38 -0.01 -15.00
CA LYS A 97 10.74 1.40 -14.76
C LYS A 97 9.55 2.36 -14.82
N LEU A 98 8.37 1.88 -15.22
CA LEU A 98 7.18 2.72 -15.25
C LEU A 98 6.71 2.99 -13.82
N ASP A 99 6.30 4.23 -13.60
CA ASP A 99 5.75 4.67 -12.31
C ASP A 99 4.47 3.89 -11.98
N GLY A 100 4.36 3.38 -10.76
CA GLY A 100 3.22 2.56 -10.31
C GLY A 100 3.32 1.06 -10.60
N ILE A 101 4.40 0.56 -11.22
CA ILE A 101 4.58 -0.88 -11.44
C ILE A 101 5.27 -1.53 -10.23
N TYR A 102 4.50 -2.28 -9.44
CA TYR A 102 5.00 -3.03 -8.30
C TYR A 102 5.80 -4.29 -8.71
N LYS A 103 5.34 -4.99 -9.75
CA LYS A 103 5.99 -6.18 -10.32
C LYS A 103 5.63 -6.29 -11.78
N ALA A 104 6.60 -6.67 -12.61
CA ALA A 104 6.37 -7.03 -14.01
C ALA A 104 7.17 -8.28 -14.36
N GLU A 105 6.49 -9.25 -14.95
CA GLU A 105 7.06 -10.49 -15.47
C GLU A 105 6.63 -10.62 -16.92
N VAL A 106 7.57 -10.96 -17.80
CA VAL A 106 7.31 -11.11 -19.23
C VAL A 106 7.73 -12.51 -19.63
N ASN A 107 6.80 -13.26 -20.24
CA ASN A 107 7.05 -14.60 -20.74
C ASN A 107 6.84 -14.64 -22.25
N LEU A 108 7.68 -15.44 -22.92
CA LEU A 108 7.50 -15.78 -24.33
C LEU A 108 6.85 -17.17 -24.39
N SER A 109 5.53 -17.21 -24.46
CA SER A 109 4.84 -18.45 -24.84
C SER A 109 4.86 -18.52 -26.36
N THR A 110 5.63 -19.47 -26.90
CA THR A 110 5.70 -19.77 -28.34
C THR A 110 4.33 -20.13 -28.89
#